data_AF-A0A8H7TUS6-F1
#
_entry.id   AF-A0A8H7TUS6-F1
#
_cell.length_a   1.000
_cell.length_b   1.000
_cell.length_c   1.000
_cell.angle_alpha   90.00
_cell.angle_beta   90.00
_cell.angle_gamma   90.00
#
_symmetry.space_group_name_H-M   'P 1'
#
loop_
_entity.id
_entity.type
_entity.pdbx_description
1 polymer ?
#
loop_
_entity_poly.entity_id
_entity_poly.type
_entity_poly.pdbx_seq_one_letter_code
_entity_poly.pdbx_strand_id
1 'polypeptide(L)'
;MQWAYLLGLVAAATAGHVSIPFSRQDYSASAALVKRQASKDITLEALNNLTGGGYYSEFSIGTPPQKVSFLLDTGSSDTWVNSVDADICNNQQLQATLGTCLTTFNQSNSSTYQLVSSDGFDIKYLDNTEISGDYFNDTVHLGSVSIKNQQLGLALQSVRPTGIMGLGLSANVATREKYKTIVDNLVDQGFIDRAAFSLYLNDLESDSGTVLFGAIDQKKFIGNLSVLPLRPRQLATRSHHSMSGYWALTC
;
A
#
# COMPACT_ATOMS: atom_id res chain seq x y z
N MET A 1 -6.97 -58.56 -1.31
CA MET A 1 -7.44 -57.16 -1.43
C MET A 1 -7.04 -56.43 -0.18
N GLN A 2 -5.87 -55.79 -0.17
CA GLN A 2 -5.33 -55.08 1.00
C GLN A 2 -5.32 -53.59 0.67
N TRP A 3 -6.15 -52.83 1.37
CA TRP A 3 -6.28 -51.40 1.18
C TRP A 3 -5.22 -50.69 2.03
N ALA A 4 -4.32 -49.97 1.38
CA ALA A 4 -3.36 -49.09 2.05
C ALA A 4 -4.03 -47.73 2.28
N TYR A 5 -4.14 -47.33 3.54
CA TYR A 5 -4.56 -45.98 3.92
C TYR A 5 -3.40 -45.02 3.65
N LEU A 6 -3.58 -44.11 2.68
CA LEU A 6 -2.74 -42.94 2.49
C LEU A 6 -3.11 -41.90 3.54
N LEU A 7 -2.32 -41.82 4.61
CA LEU A 7 -2.31 -40.67 5.51
C LEU A 7 -1.70 -39.49 4.74
N GLY A 8 -2.57 -38.57 4.32
CA GLY A 8 -2.13 -37.28 3.78
C GLY A 8 -1.40 -36.50 4.87
N LEU A 9 -0.12 -36.21 4.64
CA LEU A 9 0.63 -35.21 5.39
C LEU A 9 -0.07 -33.86 5.20
N VAL A 10 -0.83 -33.42 6.20
CA VAL A 10 -1.21 -32.02 6.31
C VAL A 10 0.07 -31.27 6.67
N ALA A 11 0.69 -30.66 5.67
CA ALA A 11 1.74 -29.68 5.91
C ALA A 11 1.13 -28.52 6.69
N ALA A 12 1.39 -28.45 8.00
CA ALA A 12 1.18 -27.23 8.75
C ALA A 12 2.12 -26.19 8.14
N ALA A 13 1.57 -25.21 7.42
CA ALA A 13 2.32 -24.04 6.99
C ALA A 13 2.88 -23.38 8.25
N THR A 14 4.19 -23.45 8.45
CA THR A 14 4.84 -22.65 9.48
C THR A 14 4.64 -21.19 9.08
N ALA A 15 3.99 -20.41 9.95
CA ALA A 15 3.86 -18.98 9.77
C ALA A 15 5.22 -18.37 9.43
N GLY A 16 5.24 -17.54 8.40
CA GLY A 16 6.45 -17.02 7.79
C GLY A 16 6.53 -15.50 7.89
N HIS A 17 7.40 -14.95 7.05
CA HIS A 17 7.45 -13.53 6.73
C HIS A 17 7.19 -13.39 5.23
N VAL A 18 6.64 -12.24 4.83
CA VAL A 18 6.44 -11.92 3.42
C VAL A 18 7.34 -10.74 3.09
N SER A 19 8.18 -10.88 2.08
CA SER A 19 9.08 -9.82 1.63
C SER A 19 8.65 -9.33 0.27
N ILE A 20 8.56 -8.00 0.12
CA ILE A 20 8.36 -7.36 -1.18
C ILE A 20 9.50 -6.37 -1.44
N PRO A 21 10.18 -6.47 -2.59
CA PRO A 21 11.12 -5.44 -2.99
C PRO A 21 10.34 -4.18 -3.39
N PHE A 22 10.97 -3.03 -3.24
CA PHE A 22 10.51 -1.79 -3.84
C PHE A 22 11.69 -1.05 -4.45
N SER A 23 11.39 -0.17 -5.40
CA SER A 23 12.37 0.72 -6.00
C SER A 23 12.07 2.17 -5.66
N ARG A 24 13.10 2.96 -5.36
CA ARG A 24 13.00 4.41 -5.30
C ARG A 24 12.97 4.94 -6.73
N GLN A 25 11.98 5.76 -7.04
CA GLN A 25 11.91 6.50 -8.29
C GLN A 25 11.95 7.98 -7.96
N ASP A 26 12.91 8.70 -8.53
CA ASP A 26 13.04 10.14 -8.38
C ASP A 26 12.42 10.82 -9.62
N TYR A 27 11.25 11.44 -9.45
CA TYR A 27 10.64 12.31 -10.45
C TYR A 27 11.18 13.72 -10.30
N SER A 28 12.39 14.00 -10.80
CA SER A 28 12.92 15.37 -10.85
C SER A 28 11.97 16.32 -11.59
N ALA A 29 11.02 16.94 -10.89
CA ALA A 29 10.53 18.25 -11.26
C ALA A 29 11.71 19.19 -11.04
N SER A 30 12.12 19.91 -12.08
CA SER A 30 13.18 20.91 -12.06
C SER A 30 12.91 21.94 -10.95
N ALA A 31 13.31 21.64 -9.72
CA ALA A 31 13.12 22.53 -8.59
C ALA A 31 14.07 23.71 -8.78
N ALA A 32 13.57 24.82 -9.30
CA ALA A 32 14.31 26.06 -9.34
C ALA A 32 14.74 26.42 -7.90
N LEU A 33 16.03 26.62 -7.69
CA LEU A 33 16.60 26.95 -6.38
C LEU A 33 15.98 28.26 -5.84
N VAL A 34 15.15 28.16 -4.80
CA VAL A 34 14.59 29.34 -4.11
C VAL A 34 15.58 29.80 -3.03
N LYS A 35 15.95 31.08 -3.07
CA LYS A 35 16.88 31.71 -2.13
C LYS A 35 16.24 31.79 -0.73
N ARG A 36 16.93 31.25 0.30
CA ARG A 36 16.48 31.20 1.72
C ARG A 36 16.08 32.52 2.38
N GLN A 37 16.31 33.67 1.74
CA GLN A 37 16.01 34.99 2.31
C GLN A 37 14.60 35.52 1.99
N ALA A 38 13.78 34.80 1.21
CA ALA A 38 12.56 35.37 0.65
C ALA A 38 11.23 35.04 1.37
N SER A 39 11.17 34.10 2.33
CA SER A 39 9.90 33.79 3.00
C SER A 39 10.03 33.79 4.53
N LYS A 40 9.18 34.60 5.18
CA LYS A 40 9.07 34.69 6.65
C LYS A 40 8.14 33.63 7.24
N ASP A 41 7.47 32.87 6.37
CA ASP A 41 6.67 31.69 6.70
C ASP A 41 7.17 30.54 5.83
N ILE A 42 7.78 29.53 6.46
CA ILE A 42 8.02 28.24 5.82
C ILE A 42 6.77 27.41 6.10
N THR A 43 5.78 27.50 5.23
CA THR A 43 4.79 26.43 5.10
C THR A 43 5.54 25.22 4.54
N LEU A 44 5.84 24.26 5.41
CA LEU A 44 6.10 22.88 5.00
C LEU A 44 4.76 22.30 4.50
N GLU A 45 4.25 22.83 3.39
CA GLU A 45 3.41 22.00 2.51
C GLU A 45 4.23 20.74 2.25
N ALA A 46 3.59 19.57 2.26
CA ALA A 46 4.24 18.28 2.12
C ALA A 46 5.05 18.24 0.80
N LEU A 47 6.30 18.73 0.86
CA LEU A 47 7.18 18.91 -0.28
C LEU A 47 7.48 17.56 -0.93
N ASN A 48 7.32 16.45 -0.20
CA ASN A 48 7.40 15.10 -0.78
C ASN A 48 6.41 14.85 -1.93
N ASN A 49 5.27 15.56 -2.00
CA ASN A 49 4.33 15.42 -3.11
C ASN A 49 4.72 16.24 -4.36
N LEU A 50 5.67 17.17 -4.24
CA LEU A 50 6.06 18.11 -5.29
C LEU A 50 7.58 18.09 -5.62
N THR A 51 8.43 17.53 -4.75
CA THR A 51 9.90 17.46 -4.93
C THR A 51 10.42 16.13 -5.46
N GLY A 52 9.53 15.23 -5.90
CA GLY A 52 9.93 14.37 -7.00
C GLY A 52 10.59 13.05 -6.63
N GLY A 53 9.93 12.22 -5.83
CA GLY A 53 10.27 10.80 -5.76
C GLY A 53 9.42 9.99 -4.78
N GLY A 54 9.41 8.66 -4.93
CA GLY A 54 8.62 7.74 -4.11
C GLY A 54 9.19 6.32 -4.12
N TYR A 55 8.71 5.48 -3.20
CA TYR A 55 9.08 4.07 -3.14
C TYR A 55 7.95 3.22 -3.70
N TYR A 56 8.23 2.51 -4.78
CA TYR A 56 7.25 1.78 -5.57
C TYR A 56 7.49 0.28 -5.48
N SER A 57 6.48 -0.48 -5.12
CA SER A 57 6.51 -1.93 -5.19
C SER A 57 5.58 -2.43 -6.27
N GLU A 58 5.96 -3.52 -6.93
CA GLU A 58 5.13 -4.16 -7.93
C GLU A 58 4.66 -5.52 -7.43
N PHE A 59 3.36 -5.75 -7.49
CA PHE A 59 2.73 -7.02 -7.17
C PHE A 59 1.48 -7.21 -8.01
N SER A 60 0.90 -8.41 -8.00
CA SER A 60 -0.19 -8.72 -8.93
C SER A 60 -1.55 -8.80 -8.25
N ILE A 61 -2.59 -8.43 -8.99
CA ILE A 61 -4.00 -8.58 -8.61
C ILE A 61 -4.71 -9.45 -9.64
N GLY A 62 -5.63 -10.31 -9.19
CA GLY A 62 -6.57 -11.00 -10.05
C GLY A 62 -6.20 -12.42 -10.46
N THR A 63 -7.14 -13.09 -11.12
CA THR A 63 -6.96 -14.45 -11.64
C THR A 63 -7.34 -14.52 -13.13
N PRO A 64 -6.38 -14.60 -14.07
CA PRO A 64 -4.94 -14.69 -13.87
C PRO A 64 -4.30 -13.40 -13.30
N PRO A 65 -3.11 -13.49 -12.67
CA PRO A 65 -2.46 -12.34 -12.04
C PRO A 65 -2.09 -11.22 -13.05
N GLN A 66 -2.51 -9.99 -12.75
CA GLN A 66 -2.16 -8.78 -13.48
C GLN A 66 -1.18 -7.96 -12.66
N LYS A 67 0.03 -7.71 -13.18
CA LYS A 67 1.08 -6.98 -12.46
C LYS A 67 0.75 -5.48 -12.39
N VAL A 68 0.84 -4.90 -11.20
CA VAL A 68 0.52 -3.50 -10.91
C VAL A 68 1.61 -2.90 -10.02
N SER A 69 1.90 -1.62 -10.22
CA SER A 69 2.82 -0.80 -9.43
C SER A 69 2.06 0.05 -8.41
N PHE A 70 2.57 0.12 -7.19
CA PHE A 70 1.99 0.85 -6.07
C PHE A 70 3.03 1.71 -5.38
N LEU A 71 2.70 2.97 -5.14
CA LEU A 71 3.42 3.79 -4.18
C LEU A 71 3.17 3.24 -2.77
N LEU A 72 4.22 2.98 -2.02
CA LEU A 72 4.13 2.56 -0.62
C LEU A 72 3.81 3.77 0.27
N ASP A 73 2.72 3.70 1.02
CA ASP A 73 2.27 4.81 1.86
C ASP A 73 1.92 4.35 3.28
N THR A 74 2.75 4.75 4.25
CA THR A 74 2.49 4.51 5.68
C THR A 74 1.52 5.52 6.30
N GLY A 75 1.18 6.59 5.57
CA GLY A 75 0.26 7.64 6.00
C GLY A 75 -1.21 7.36 5.68
N SER A 76 -1.50 6.41 4.78
CA SER A 76 -2.86 5.97 4.43
C SER A 76 -3.04 4.47 4.67
N SER A 77 -4.26 3.95 4.52
CA SER A 77 -4.60 2.56 4.88
C SER A 77 -5.34 1.82 3.76
N ASP A 78 -6.02 2.55 2.87
CA ASP A 78 -6.60 1.99 1.65
C ASP A 78 -5.49 1.61 0.66
N THR A 79 -5.56 0.39 0.12
CA THR A 79 -4.80 0.02 -1.08
C THR A 79 -5.73 0.13 -2.28
N TRP A 80 -5.28 0.81 -3.33
CA TRP A 80 -6.08 1.05 -4.53
C TRP A 80 -5.23 1.11 -5.80
N VAL A 81 -5.87 0.84 -6.94
CA VAL A 81 -5.27 0.81 -8.27
C VAL A 81 -6.11 1.60 -9.27
N ASN A 82 -5.48 2.20 -10.27
CA ASN A 82 -6.19 2.78 -11.42
C ASN A 82 -6.79 1.67 -12.30
N SER A 83 -8.07 1.77 -12.63
CA SER A 83 -8.67 0.93 -13.66
C SER A 83 -8.02 1.21 -15.02
N VAL A 84 -8.06 0.23 -15.92
CA VAL A 84 -7.81 0.47 -17.36
C VAL A 84 -8.74 1.53 -17.94
N ASP A 85 -9.91 1.73 -17.32
CA ASP A 85 -10.93 2.70 -17.74
C ASP A 85 -10.78 4.06 -17.03
N ALA A 86 -9.74 4.25 -16.20
CA ALA A 86 -9.53 5.49 -15.45
C ALA A 86 -9.31 6.69 -16.39
N ASP A 87 -9.89 7.84 -16.04
CA ASP A 87 -9.84 9.08 -16.83
C ASP A 87 -8.41 9.54 -17.16
N ILE A 88 -7.54 9.58 -16.16
CA ILE A 88 -6.13 9.93 -16.31
C ILE A 88 -5.41 8.96 -17.26
N CYS A 89 -5.76 7.68 -17.26
CA CYS A 89 -5.09 6.69 -18.11
C CYS A 89 -5.61 6.70 -19.56
N ASN A 90 -6.76 7.33 -19.81
CA ASN A 90 -7.38 7.43 -21.14
C ASN A 90 -7.36 8.87 -21.73
N ASN A 91 -6.80 9.83 -21.01
CA ASN A 91 -6.71 11.23 -21.45
C ASN A 91 -5.25 11.70 -21.54
N GLN A 92 -4.77 11.94 -22.76
CA GLN A 92 -3.40 12.40 -23.02
C GLN A 92 -3.08 13.76 -22.40
N GLN A 93 -4.06 14.67 -22.30
CA GLN A 93 -3.85 15.99 -21.69
C GLN A 93 -3.64 15.84 -20.19
N LEU A 94 -4.44 15.00 -19.52
CA LEU A 94 -4.26 14.71 -18.10
C LEU A 94 -2.89 14.08 -17.83
N GLN A 95 -2.44 13.12 -18.66
CA GLN A 95 -1.11 12.52 -18.49
C GLN A 95 0.04 13.49 -18.72
N ALA A 96 -0.13 14.46 -19.62
CA ALA A 96 0.88 15.49 -19.85
C ALA A 96 1.07 16.39 -18.61
N THR A 97 0.02 16.61 -17.82
CA THR A 97 0.05 17.46 -16.62
C THR A 97 0.29 16.70 -15.31
N LEU A 98 -0.23 15.48 -15.18
CA LEU A 98 -0.26 14.71 -13.93
C LEU A 98 0.68 13.49 -13.94
N GLY A 99 1.26 13.19 -15.10
CA GLY A 99 2.14 12.04 -15.31
C GLY A 99 1.47 10.89 -16.07
N THR A 100 2.29 10.10 -16.76
CA THR A 100 1.85 8.90 -17.49
C THR A 100 1.51 7.78 -16.52
N CYS A 101 0.34 7.16 -16.69
CA CYS A 101 -0.04 6.00 -15.88
C CYS A 101 1.01 4.89 -15.99
N LEU A 102 1.48 4.37 -14.86
CA LEU A 102 2.50 3.31 -14.85
C LEU A 102 1.89 1.95 -15.21
N THR A 103 0.88 1.55 -14.46
CA THR A 103 0.18 0.27 -14.62
C THR A 103 -1.28 0.44 -14.24
N THR A 104 -2.15 -0.32 -14.88
CA THR A 104 -3.58 -0.32 -14.63
C THR A 104 -4.08 -1.74 -14.38
N PHE A 105 -5.24 -1.86 -13.75
CA PHE A 105 -5.91 -3.14 -13.51
C PHE A 105 -7.16 -3.25 -14.39
N ASN A 106 -7.31 -4.39 -15.09
CA ASN A 106 -8.50 -4.70 -15.85
C ASN A 106 -9.38 -5.69 -15.08
N GLN A 107 -10.43 -5.17 -14.43
CA GLN A 107 -11.40 -5.95 -13.67
C GLN A 107 -12.06 -7.07 -14.50
N SER A 108 -12.29 -6.85 -15.80
CA SER A 108 -12.95 -7.82 -16.68
C SER A 108 -12.06 -9.03 -16.99
N ASN A 109 -10.73 -8.90 -16.79
CA ASN A 109 -9.76 -9.97 -17.02
C ASN A 109 -9.44 -10.78 -15.75
N SER A 110 -10.12 -10.54 -14.64
CA SER A 110 -9.96 -11.33 -13.41
C SER A 110 -11.22 -12.13 -13.09
N SER A 111 -11.09 -13.46 -13.08
CA SER A 111 -12.17 -14.37 -12.67
C SER A 111 -12.49 -14.35 -11.18
N THR A 112 -11.65 -13.72 -10.35
CA THR A 112 -11.85 -13.56 -8.90
C THR A 112 -12.28 -12.14 -8.52
N TYR A 113 -12.46 -11.25 -9.48
CA TYR A 113 -13.00 -9.91 -9.25
C TYR A 113 -14.43 -9.98 -8.72
N GLN A 114 -14.70 -9.27 -7.64
CA GLN A 114 -16.03 -9.14 -7.04
C GLN A 114 -16.28 -7.69 -6.65
N LEU A 115 -17.23 -7.04 -7.31
CA LEU A 115 -17.67 -5.70 -6.92
C LEU A 115 -18.25 -5.73 -5.50
N VAL A 116 -17.77 -4.83 -4.62
CA VAL A 116 -18.29 -4.67 -3.25
C VAL A 116 -19.23 -3.47 -3.19
N SER A 117 -18.82 -2.33 -3.75
CA SER A 117 -19.63 -1.12 -3.83
C SER A 117 -19.28 -0.32 -5.07
N SER A 118 -20.29 -0.05 -5.90
CA SER A 118 -20.19 0.94 -6.98
C SER A 118 -20.08 2.34 -6.38
N ASP A 119 -19.20 3.18 -6.92
CA ASP A 119 -18.98 4.57 -6.49
C ASP A 119 -18.70 4.73 -4.98
N GLY A 120 -18.20 3.66 -4.34
CA GLY A 120 -17.97 3.62 -2.90
C GLY A 120 -16.59 4.11 -2.49
N PHE A 121 -15.62 4.07 -3.41
CA PHE A 121 -14.25 4.51 -3.15
C PHE A 121 -14.16 6.01 -3.43
N ASP A 122 -13.84 6.79 -2.39
CA ASP A 122 -13.67 8.25 -2.43
C ASP A 122 -12.56 8.62 -1.44
N ILE A 123 -11.45 9.13 -1.97
CA ILE A 123 -10.31 9.64 -1.22
C ILE A 123 -10.13 11.12 -1.53
N LYS A 124 -10.33 11.97 -0.52
CA LYS A 124 -10.06 13.41 -0.60
C LYS A 124 -8.75 13.76 0.08
N TYR A 125 -7.84 14.38 -0.66
CA TYR A 125 -6.57 14.87 -0.13
C TYR A 125 -6.72 16.28 0.48
N LEU A 126 -5.70 16.71 1.23
CA LEU A 126 -5.68 18.01 1.92
C LEU A 126 -5.75 19.21 0.96
N ASP A 127 -5.36 19.01 -0.29
CA ASP A 127 -5.41 20.02 -1.36
C ASP A 127 -6.77 20.07 -2.10
N ASN A 128 -7.77 19.32 -1.60
CA ASN A 128 -9.10 19.11 -2.18
C ASN A 128 -9.11 18.33 -3.51
N THR A 129 -7.99 17.71 -3.90
CA THR A 129 -8.04 16.72 -4.98
C THR A 129 -8.72 15.45 -4.51
N GLU A 130 -9.38 14.78 -5.46
CA GLU A 130 -10.23 13.62 -5.19
C GLU A 130 -9.82 12.47 -6.12
N ILE A 131 -9.83 11.26 -5.58
CA ILE A 131 -9.77 10.02 -6.34
C ILE A 131 -11.04 9.25 -6.02
N SER A 132 -11.78 8.83 -7.04
CA SER A 132 -13.06 8.16 -6.86
C SER A 132 -13.23 6.96 -7.78
N GLY A 133 -14.11 6.04 -7.38
CA GLY A 133 -14.47 4.84 -8.12
C GLY A 133 -15.10 3.78 -7.23
N ASP A 134 -14.76 2.52 -7.45
CA ASP A 134 -15.41 1.39 -6.81
C ASP A 134 -14.58 0.78 -5.68
N TYR A 135 -15.24 0.13 -4.71
CA TYR A 135 -14.60 -0.88 -3.89
C TYR A 135 -14.86 -2.27 -4.47
N PHE A 136 -13.82 -3.10 -4.51
CA PHE A 136 -13.90 -4.48 -5.00
C PHE A 136 -13.04 -5.42 -4.15
N ASN A 137 -13.36 -6.71 -4.20
CA ASN A 137 -12.51 -7.77 -3.70
C ASN A 137 -11.84 -8.51 -4.86
N ASP A 138 -10.59 -8.90 -4.67
CA ASP A 138 -9.90 -9.82 -5.57
C ASP A 138 -8.77 -10.58 -4.85
N THR A 139 -8.04 -11.43 -5.57
CA THR A 139 -6.84 -12.09 -5.09
C THR A 139 -5.63 -11.18 -5.29
N VAL A 140 -4.86 -10.94 -4.23
CA VAL A 140 -3.60 -10.18 -4.26
C VAL A 140 -2.43 -11.13 -4.11
N HIS A 141 -1.47 -11.08 -5.03
CA HIS A 141 -0.29 -11.94 -5.05
C HIS A 141 0.95 -11.14 -4.64
N LEU A 142 1.46 -11.38 -3.42
CA LEU A 142 2.65 -10.74 -2.87
C LEU A 142 3.79 -11.75 -2.75
N GLY A 143 4.79 -11.64 -3.62
CA GLY A 143 5.88 -12.61 -3.67
C GLY A 143 5.35 -14.03 -3.92
N SER A 144 5.55 -14.93 -2.96
CA SER A 144 5.09 -16.33 -3.04
C SER A 144 3.70 -16.57 -2.45
N VAL A 145 3.08 -15.57 -1.81
CA VAL A 145 1.77 -15.73 -1.14
C VAL A 145 0.65 -15.12 -1.97
N SER A 146 -0.56 -15.65 -1.79
CA SER A 146 -1.77 -15.15 -2.45
C SER A 146 -2.85 -14.92 -1.41
N ILE A 147 -3.15 -13.65 -1.16
CA ILE A 147 -4.19 -13.20 -0.26
C ILE A 147 -5.51 -13.22 -1.02
N LYS A 148 -6.43 -14.08 -0.60
CA LYS A 148 -7.75 -14.19 -1.22
C LYS A 148 -8.70 -13.14 -0.66
N ASN A 149 -9.66 -12.69 -1.47
CA ASN A 149 -10.74 -11.80 -1.03
C ASN A 149 -10.24 -10.53 -0.32
N GLN A 150 -9.19 -9.91 -0.86
CA GLN A 150 -8.67 -8.64 -0.37
C GLN A 150 -9.50 -7.51 -0.96
N GLN A 151 -10.08 -6.68 -0.10
CA GLN A 151 -10.79 -5.47 -0.51
C GLN A 151 -9.81 -4.35 -0.90
N LEU A 152 -10.07 -3.71 -2.03
CA LEU A 152 -9.24 -2.71 -2.69
C LEU A 152 -10.11 -1.61 -3.29
N GLY A 153 -9.54 -0.42 -3.49
CA GLY A 153 -10.14 0.62 -4.32
C GLY A 153 -9.79 0.45 -5.80
N LEU A 154 -10.78 0.62 -6.69
CA LEU A 154 -10.61 0.70 -8.13
C LEU A 154 -10.91 2.14 -8.57
N ALA A 155 -9.86 2.92 -8.85
CA ALA A 155 -10.03 4.31 -9.26
C ALA A 155 -10.50 4.40 -10.71
N LEU A 156 -11.60 5.14 -10.93
CA LEU A 156 -12.14 5.51 -12.24
C LEU A 156 -11.86 6.98 -12.56
N GLN A 157 -11.80 7.82 -11.53
CA GLN A 157 -11.29 9.20 -11.61
C GLN A 157 -10.07 9.31 -10.70
N SER A 158 -8.95 9.78 -11.24
CA SER A 158 -7.71 9.85 -10.47
C SER A 158 -6.85 11.05 -10.87
N VAL A 159 -6.25 11.66 -9.85
CA VAL A 159 -5.24 12.72 -10.02
C VAL A 159 -3.81 12.19 -9.92
N ARG A 160 -3.64 10.85 -9.86
CA ARG A 160 -2.34 10.19 -9.70
C ARG A 160 -2.10 9.13 -10.77
N PRO A 161 -0.89 9.08 -11.36
CA PRO A 161 -0.55 8.11 -12.40
C PRO A 161 -0.31 6.69 -11.86
N THR A 162 -0.39 6.47 -10.55
CA THR A 162 -0.07 5.19 -9.91
C THR A 162 -1.00 4.95 -8.73
N GLY A 163 -1.29 3.67 -8.46
CA GLY A 163 -1.99 3.24 -7.25
C GLY A 163 -1.17 3.45 -5.98
N ILE A 164 -1.81 3.28 -4.83
CA ILE A 164 -1.17 3.34 -3.51
C ILE A 164 -1.40 2.03 -2.78
N MET A 165 -0.36 1.54 -2.10
CA MET A 165 -0.47 0.50 -1.09
C MET A 165 -0.43 1.16 0.29
N GLY A 166 -1.61 1.31 0.90
CA GLY A 166 -1.75 1.77 2.27
C GLY A 166 -1.21 0.75 3.26
N LEU A 167 -0.28 1.20 4.11
CA LEU A 167 0.37 0.41 5.17
C LEU A 167 -0.04 0.86 6.59
N GLY A 168 -0.99 1.78 6.68
CA GLY A 168 -1.59 2.25 7.93
C GLY A 168 -2.69 1.31 8.46
N LEU A 169 -3.17 1.64 9.68
CA LEU A 169 -4.17 0.88 10.44
C LEU A 169 -5.50 0.70 9.71
N SER A 170 -6.11 -0.50 9.75
CA SER A 170 -7.48 -0.72 9.22
C SER A 170 -8.52 0.23 9.81
N ALA A 171 -8.33 0.70 11.05
CA ALA A 171 -9.16 1.73 11.66
C ALA A 171 -9.17 3.06 10.88
N ASN A 172 -8.14 3.33 10.08
CA ASN A 172 -7.95 4.55 9.29
C ASN A 172 -8.30 4.39 7.81
N VAL A 173 -8.73 3.21 7.35
CA VAL A 173 -9.31 3.03 6.01
C VAL A 173 -10.42 4.06 5.79
N ALA A 174 -10.51 4.69 4.62
CA ALA A 174 -11.32 5.88 4.41
C ALA A 174 -12.83 5.65 4.54
N THR A 175 -13.33 4.51 4.05
CA THR A 175 -14.76 4.19 4.10
C THR A 175 -15.31 4.07 5.52
N ARG A 176 -16.63 4.26 5.65
CA ARG A 176 -17.35 4.09 6.94
C ARG A 176 -17.34 2.65 7.40
N GLU A 177 -17.58 1.72 6.48
CA GLU A 177 -17.52 0.29 6.75
C GLU A 177 -16.09 -0.20 6.63
N LYS A 178 -15.38 -0.27 7.77
CA LYS A 178 -13.98 -0.66 7.81
C LYS A 178 -13.80 -2.08 7.30
N TYR A 179 -12.78 -2.28 6.47
CA TYR A 179 -12.36 -3.59 5.99
C TYR A 179 -10.90 -3.87 6.37
N LYS A 180 -10.49 -5.13 6.21
CA LYS A 180 -9.15 -5.62 6.56
C LYS A 180 -8.12 -5.15 5.53
N THR A 181 -7.03 -4.55 6.00
CA THR A 181 -5.90 -4.19 5.13
C THR A 181 -5.20 -5.45 4.61
N ILE A 182 -4.26 -5.27 3.67
CA ILE A 182 -3.36 -6.34 3.25
C ILE A 182 -2.62 -6.95 4.45
N VAL A 183 -2.15 -6.13 5.39
CA VAL A 183 -1.41 -6.61 6.57
C VAL A 183 -2.32 -7.42 7.49
N ASP A 184 -3.58 -7.02 7.66
CA ASP A 184 -4.56 -7.79 8.44
C ASP A 184 -4.84 -9.14 7.79
N ASN A 185 -5.07 -9.16 6.47
CA ASN A 185 -5.34 -10.41 5.75
C ASN A 185 -4.12 -11.33 5.66
N LEU A 186 -2.88 -10.80 5.69
CA LEU A 186 -1.67 -11.62 5.84
C LEU A 186 -1.68 -12.38 7.17
N VAL A 187 -2.13 -11.76 8.25
CA VAL A 187 -2.28 -12.41 9.56
C VAL A 187 -3.41 -13.43 9.53
N ASP A 188 -4.59 -13.01 9.08
CA ASP A 188 -5.80 -13.85 9.14
C ASP A 188 -5.73 -15.09 8.24
N GLN A 189 -4.97 -15.01 7.15
CA GLN A 189 -4.74 -16.14 6.24
C GLN A 189 -3.48 -16.95 6.63
N GLY A 190 -2.84 -16.64 7.77
CA GLY A 190 -1.75 -17.43 8.34
C GLY A 190 -0.40 -17.26 7.63
N PHE A 191 -0.23 -16.23 6.81
CA PHE A 191 1.04 -15.96 6.14
C PHE A 191 2.08 -15.33 7.09
N ILE A 192 1.63 -14.55 8.07
CA ILE A 192 2.48 -13.95 9.12
C ILE A 192 1.83 -14.06 10.50
N ASP A 193 2.63 -14.12 11.57
CA ASP A 193 2.13 -14.27 12.96
C ASP A 193 1.63 -12.98 13.61
N ARG A 194 2.06 -11.83 13.08
CA ARG A 194 1.86 -10.51 13.67
C ARG A 194 1.62 -9.47 12.60
N ALA A 195 0.66 -8.60 12.85
CA ALA A 195 0.36 -7.44 12.03
C ALA A 195 1.45 -6.37 12.25
N ALA A 196 2.59 -6.53 11.58
CA ALA A 196 3.74 -5.64 11.67
C ALA A 196 4.57 -5.73 10.39
N PHE A 197 5.33 -4.68 10.08
CA PHE A 197 6.30 -4.71 8.99
C PHE A 197 7.56 -3.90 9.32
N SER A 198 8.69 -4.22 8.69
CA SER A 198 9.89 -3.39 8.71
C SER A 198 10.20 -2.85 7.33
N LEU A 199 10.63 -1.59 7.25
CA LEU A 199 11.06 -0.92 6.04
C LEU A 199 12.57 -0.75 6.07
N TYR A 200 13.24 -1.31 5.07
CA TYR A 200 14.64 -1.03 4.81
C TYR A 200 14.73 -0.24 3.51
N LEU A 201 14.89 1.08 3.61
CA LEU A 201 14.96 1.99 2.46
C LEU A 201 16.29 1.89 1.71
N ASN A 202 17.29 1.27 2.36
CA ASN A 202 18.67 1.16 1.89
C ASN A 202 19.40 2.51 1.87
N ASP A 203 20.65 2.51 1.44
CA ASP A 203 21.48 3.72 1.38
C ASP A 203 20.87 4.80 0.47
N LEU A 204 21.21 6.06 0.71
CA LEU A 204 20.74 7.21 -0.10
C LEU A 204 21.07 7.10 -1.59
N GLU A 205 22.13 6.38 -1.95
CA GLU A 205 22.51 6.14 -3.34
C GLU A 205 21.84 4.89 -3.94
N SER A 206 21.10 4.13 -3.14
CA SER A 206 20.38 2.94 -3.60
C SER A 206 18.99 3.31 -4.12
N ASP A 207 18.64 2.67 -5.23
CA ASP A 207 17.33 2.71 -5.86
C ASP A 207 16.42 1.57 -5.38
N SER A 208 16.85 0.74 -4.44
CA SER A 208 16.13 -0.47 -4.05
C SER A 208 16.12 -0.69 -2.55
N GLY A 209 14.96 -1.09 -2.05
CA GLY A 209 14.76 -1.44 -0.65
C GLY A 209 13.78 -2.60 -0.51
N THR A 210 13.34 -2.84 0.72
CA THR A 210 12.49 -3.99 1.02
C THR A 210 11.50 -3.67 2.14
N VAL A 211 10.24 -4.06 1.94
CA VAL A 211 9.26 -4.20 3.04
C VAL A 211 9.23 -5.66 3.44
N LEU A 212 9.34 -5.92 4.74
CA LEU A 212 9.26 -7.25 5.33
C LEU A 212 8.08 -7.29 6.30
N PHE A 213 7.03 -8.03 5.95
CA PHE A 213 5.85 -8.25 6.79
C PHE A 213 6.09 -9.41 7.75
N GLY A 214 5.68 -9.23 9.00
CA GLY A 214 5.75 -10.25 10.06
C GLY A 214 7.13 -10.47 10.68
N ALA A 215 8.16 -9.78 10.21
CA ALA A 215 9.53 -9.98 10.68
C ALA A 215 10.38 -8.71 10.60
N ILE A 216 11.60 -8.81 11.13
CA ILE A 216 12.64 -7.79 11.10
C ILE A 216 13.94 -8.47 10.68
N ASP A 217 14.69 -7.87 9.76
CA ASP A 217 16.02 -8.37 9.38
C ASP A 217 17.10 -7.80 10.31
N GLN A 218 17.62 -8.65 11.21
CA GLN A 218 18.67 -8.29 12.17
C GLN A 218 20.02 -7.92 11.50
N LYS A 219 20.19 -8.22 10.21
CA LYS A 219 21.39 -7.82 9.46
C LYS A 219 21.30 -6.41 8.89
N LYS A 220 20.14 -5.75 9.01
CA LYS A 220 19.84 -4.45 8.40
C LYS A 220 19.87 -3.28 9.37
N PHE A 221 20.24 -3.53 10.63
CA PHE A 221 20.43 -2.50 11.64
C PHE A 221 21.56 -2.88 12.60
N ILE A 222 22.10 -1.89 13.31
CA ILE A 222 23.15 -2.06 14.32
C ILE A 222 22.54 -1.78 15.69
N GLY A 223 22.86 -2.63 16.67
CA GLY A 223 22.40 -2.47 18.05
C GLY A 223 20.98 -3.00 18.27
N ASN A 224 20.28 -2.42 19.25
CA ASN A 224 18.94 -2.85 19.64
C ASN A 224 17.88 -1.87 19.13
N LEU A 225 16.71 -2.41 18.77
CA LEU A 225 15.56 -1.58 18.42
C LEU A 225 14.91 -0.97 19.66
N SER A 226 14.52 0.30 19.53
CA SER A 226 13.73 1.00 20.54
C SER A 226 12.26 0.99 20.14
N VAL A 227 11.40 0.72 21.11
CA VAL A 227 9.95 0.65 20.91
C VAL A 227 9.31 1.94 21.41
N LEU A 228 8.67 2.69 20.52
CA LEU A 228 7.96 3.92 20.85
C LEU A 228 6.44 3.71 20.70
N PRO A 229 5.62 4.05 21.70
CA PRO A 229 4.18 3.85 21.60
C PRO A 229 3.58 4.74 20.51
N LEU A 230 2.73 4.17 19.67
CA LEU A 230 1.91 4.98 18.76
C LEU A 230 1.03 5.92 19.58
N ARG A 231 0.98 7.19 19.17
CA ARG A 231 0.05 8.15 19.76
C ARG A 231 -1.30 7.99 19.06
N PRO A 232 -2.37 7.63 19.78
CA PRO A 232 -3.71 7.73 19.21
C PRO A 232 -3.94 9.15 18.73
N ARG A 233 -4.52 9.33 17.55
CA ARG A 233 -5.08 10.63 17.17
C ARG A 233 -6.11 10.97 18.25
N GLN A 234 -5.89 12.04 19.01
CA GLN A 234 -6.87 12.52 19.99
C GLN A 234 -8.10 13.00 19.22
N LEU A 235 -9.03 12.09 18.96
CA LEU A 235 -10.38 12.44 18.60
C LEU A 235 -10.99 13.09 19.85
N ALA A 236 -11.61 14.25 19.67
CA ALA A 236 -12.21 15.02 20.73
C ALA A 236 -13.49 14.35 21.29
N THR A 237 -13.43 13.09 21.74
CA THR A 237 -14.43 12.45 22.60
C THR A 237 -13.81 11.25 23.31
N ARG A 238 -13.97 11.21 24.63
CA ARG A 238 -13.48 10.16 25.53
C ARG A 238 -14.04 8.78 25.18
N SER A 239 -13.18 7.82 24.85
CA SER A 239 -13.24 6.46 25.39
C SER A 239 -11.88 5.78 25.17
N HIS A 240 -11.27 5.27 26.24
CA HIS A 240 -10.02 4.53 26.17
C HIS A 240 -10.25 3.17 25.51
N HIS A 241 -9.82 3.03 24.27
CA HIS A 241 -9.52 1.73 23.67
C HIS A 241 -8.04 1.71 23.29
N SER A 242 -7.32 0.70 23.78
CA SER A 242 -5.94 0.43 23.40
C SER A 242 -5.90 0.05 21.92
N MET A 243 -5.33 0.90 21.07
CA MET A 243 -5.02 0.52 19.69
C MET A 243 -3.70 -0.25 19.69
N SER A 244 -3.76 -1.54 19.39
CA SER A 244 -2.58 -2.34 19.04
C SER A 244 -2.16 -1.93 17.62
N GLY A 245 -1.04 -1.22 17.52
CA GLY A 245 -0.59 -0.54 16.31
C GLY A 245 0.22 -1.39 15.33
N TYR A 246 0.36 -0.92 14.09
CA TYR A 246 1.40 -1.35 13.15
C TYR A 246 2.71 -0.67 13.53
N TRP A 247 3.79 -1.45 13.56
CA TRP A 247 5.15 -0.94 13.66
C TRP A 247 5.66 -0.69 12.25
N ALA A 248 6.21 0.50 12.00
CA ALA A 248 7.09 0.76 10.88
C ALA A 248 8.47 1.03 11.46
N LEU A 249 9.41 0.12 11.20
CA LEU A 249 10.81 0.35 11.49
C LEU A 249 11.42 0.97 10.24
N THR A 250 11.89 2.20 10.34
CA THR A 250 12.74 2.83 9.32
C THR A 250 14.17 2.81 9.85
N CYS A 251 15.07 2.11 9.14
CA CYS A 251 16.51 2.22 9.34
C CYS A 251 17.09 3.05 8.20
#